data_AF-A0A974VU15-F1
#
_entry.id   AF-A0A974VU15-F1
#
_cell.length_a   1.000
_cell.length_b   1.000
_cell.length_c   1.000
_cell.angle_alpha   90.00
_cell.angle_beta   90.00
_cell.angle_gamma   90.00
#
_symmetry.space_group_name_H-M   'P 1'
#
loop_
_entity.id
_entity.type
_entity.pdbx_description
1 polymer ?
#
loop_
_entity_poly.entity_id
_entity_poly.type
_entity_poly.pdbx_seq_one_letter_code
_entity_poly.pdbx_strand_id
1 'polypeptide(L)'
;MTSASSNPFYGSGSTSPSGASGYQRMALDNLIRRELKVSDPNDPQQIANALLERFKEDPRARAINQEARGLPFLQALQISSPVAQASTSTDTELRQAKDDIDRDLQELLTNSLLKDVTPEIEGWAQAVRSAIQEGTLAARFALDPRQRDKGFAIRRQLGDYARMARLVGALSPTAASIYRSFAQSLDEASAVILVLMGESLSNVGFNGGRFLLQVPYTELQVRRDAAIYALRNLVGTTQEAYGPNDWPRGLDGYRLLLRELEAQGYGDLRALLQENELARVMDELIVRADHGRVQGLRALGVTARIDIDRFRRLVLIGQQMAVDEQNQPSPWSPPLTAFLEALLLFAEAFDSSGGFRLVRVARPPILYYGLFGNRVADAGEDRLINLIVQRNRLAEALDCLADCECSGNAALCQIVLDKLLYDTDRSIDLYCYGQQPFGIPEQRASAYGLLIEVFAHPAAGEAGPKLGDCLAQRDPELARRIRDSLHAIAGPDGLRPPAFHTEFAHPQRRAAFQGLLHQELCQQRNREEQWRSMVETMAPNCHGFETVYDGIFEVIDRAIGRLGALAPRACPPTDILLPPHPDVSLGRSSLI
;
A
#
# COMPACT_ATOMS: atom_id res chain seq x y z
N MET A 1 24.35 -61.62 -31.34
CA MET A 1 24.82 -61.08 -32.62
C MET A 1 25.54 -59.76 -32.31
N THR A 2 26.84 -59.76 -31.96
CA THR A 2 28.02 -59.65 -32.87
C THR A 2 27.83 -58.57 -33.94
N SER A 3 28.70 -57.59 -34.17
CA SER A 3 30.11 -57.40 -33.83
C SER A 3 30.57 -55.98 -34.22
N ALA A 4 31.71 -55.58 -33.65
CA ALA A 4 32.48 -54.36 -33.88
C ALA A 4 33.19 -54.28 -35.25
N SER A 5 33.70 -53.09 -35.60
CA SER A 5 35.02 -52.79 -36.22
C SER A 5 34.97 -51.43 -36.94
N SER A 6 35.95 -50.53 -37.02
CA SER A 6 37.28 -50.33 -36.45
C SER A 6 37.85 -49.07 -37.13
N ASN A 7 38.55 -48.20 -36.39
CA ASN A 7 39.40 -47.11 -36.92
C ASN A 7 40.49 -47.66 -37.88
N PRO A 8 41.11 -46.83 -38.74
CA PRO A 8 42.34 -46.11 -38.33
C PRO A 8 42.48 -44.72 -39.02
N PHE A 9 43.44 -43.82 -38.83
CA PHE A 9 44.84 -43.86 -38.39
C PHE A 9 45.24 -42.41 -37.98
N TYR A 10 46.22 -42.30 -37.07
CA TYR A 10 46.88 -41.07 -36.63
C TYR A 10 47.58 -40.31 -37.77
N GLY A 11 47.51 -38.97 -37.74
CA GLY A 11 48.36 -38.07 -38.53
C GLY A 11 48.66 -36.80 -37.75
N SER A 12 49.77 -36.79 -37.01
CA SER A 12 50.36 -35.57 -36.46
C SER A 12 50.93 -34.72 -37.61
N GLY A 13 50.30 -33.58 -37.88
CA GLY A 13 50.80 -32.57 -38.81
C GLY A 13 50.59 -31.19 -38.23
N SER A 14 51.68 -30.54 -37.85
CA SER A 14 51.74 -29.13 -37.49
C SER A 14 51.37 -28.27 -38.71
N THR A 15 50.18 -27.70 -38.72
CA THR A 15 49.80 -26.62 -39.65
C THR A 15 49.09 -25.50 -38.90
N SER A 16 49.58 -24.29 -39.11
CA SER A 16 49.21 -23.03 -38.50
C SER A 16 47.69 -22.74 -38.49
N PRO A 17 47.14 -22.06 -37.47
CA PRO A 17 45.71 -21.78 -37.38
C PRO A 17 45.35 -20.51 -38.16
N SER A 18 45.49 -20.52 -39.49
CA SER A 18 45.04 -19.42 -40.35
C SER A 18 43.72 -19.71 -41.09
N GLY A 19 43.19 -20.95 -41.00
CA GLY A 19 41.92 -21.35 -41.65
C GLY A 19 40.65 -21.20 -40.80
N ALA A 20 40.75 -21.17 -39.46
CA ALA A 20 39.58 -21.12 -38.57
C ALA A 20 38.90 -19.73 -38.54
N SER A 21 39.68 -18.66 -38.72
CA SER A 21 39.20 -17.27 -38.78
C SER A 21 38.28 -17.02 -39.99
N GLY A 22 38.62 -17.57 -41.15
CA GLY A 22 37.84 -17.41 -42.38
C GLY A 22 36.46 -18.07 -42.30
N TYR A 23 36.37 -19.28 -41.73
CA TYR A 23 35.10 -19.99 -41.56
C TYR A 23 34.19 -19.33 -40.51
N GLN A 24 34.74 -18.84 -39.40
CA GLN A 24 33.97 -18.10 -38.40
C GLN A 24 33.47 -16.76 -38.96
N ARG A 25 34.29 -16.07 -39.75
CA ARG A 25 33.91 -14.82 -40.42
C ARG A 25 32.83 -15.05 -41.49
N MET A 26 32.97 -16.08 -42.32
CA MET A 26 31.93 -16.45 -43.29
C MET A 26 30.63 -16.91 -42.61
N ALA A 27 30.69 -17.59 -41.47
CA ALA A 27 29.50 -17.97 -40.71
C ALA A 27 28.80 -16.74 -40.10
N LEU A 28 29.57 -15.79 -39.57
CA LEU A 28 29.05 -14.52 -39.08
C LEU A 28 28.44 -13.67 -40.21
N ASP A 29 29.12 -13.57 -41.34
CA ASP A 29 28.66 -12.83 -42.53
C ASP A 29 27.34 -13.41 -43.07
N ASN A 30 27.22 -14.74 -43.13
CA ASN A 30 25.99 -15.42 -43.53
C ASN A 30 24.86 -15.22 -42.50
N LEU A 31 25.19 -15.19 -41.20
CA LEU A 31 24.23 -14.87 -40.15
C LEU A 31 23.74 -13.43 -40.30
N ILE A 32 24.63 -12.45 -40.49
CA ILE A 32 24.29 -11.04 -40.69
C ILE A 32 23.40 -10.86 -41.92
N ARG A 33 23.75 -11.47 -43.05
CA ARG A 33 22.92 -11.43 -44.28
C ARG A 33 21.53 -12.02 -44.06
N ARG A 34 21.43 -13.16 -43.35
CA ARG A 34 20.15 -13.82 -43.09
C ARG A 34 19.27 -13.05 -42.09
N GLU A 35 19.87 -12.57 -41.02
CA GLU A 35 19.19 -11.96 -39.88
C GLU A 35 18.82 -10.49 -40.14
N LEU A 36 19.66 -9.76 -40.88
CA LEU A 36 19.44 -8.33 -41.15
C LEU A 36 19.03 -8.06 -42.60
N LYS A 37 18.93 -9.09 -43.46
CA LYS A 37 18.61 -8.98 -44.89
C LYS A 37 19.50 -7.98 -45.64
N VAL A 38 20.77 -7.89 -45.23
CA VAL A 38 21.77 -6.97 -45.81
C VAL A 38 22.53 -7.67 -46.95
N SER A 39 22.80 -6.93 -48.03
CA SER A 39 23.53 -7.42 -49.21
C SER A 39 25.03 -7.56 -48.96
N ASP A 40 25.64 -6.60 -48.25
CA ASP A 40 27.06 -6.60 -47.87
C ASP A 40 27.26 -6.52 -46.34
N PRO A 41 27.70 -7.60 -45.67
CA PRO A 41 27.92 -7.66 -44.22
C PRO A 41 29.22 -6.99 -43.78
N ASN A 42 30.02 -6.42 -44.70
CA ASN A 42 31.18 -5.59 -44.34
C ASN A 42 30.91 -4.09 -44.48
N ASP A 43 29.73 -3.68 -44.98
CA ASP A 43 29.33 -2.27 -45.06
C ASP A 43 28.65 -1.83 -43.75
N PRO A 44 29.32 -1.01 -42.91
CA PRO A 44 28.80 -0.60 -41.62
C PRO A 44 27.52 0.25 -41.73
N GLN A 45 27.32 0.98 -42.84
CA GLN A 45 26.13 1.81 -43.03
C GLN A 45 24.89 0.97 -43.32
N GLN A 46 25.02 -0.08 -44.15
CA GLN A 46 23.90 -0.98 -44.42
C GLN A 46 23.50 -1.79 -43.18
N ILE A 47 24.46 -2.24 -42.38
CA ILE A 47 24.20 -2.97 -41.14
C ILE A 47 23.51 -2.07 -40.12
N ALA A 48 23.99 -0.83 -39.95
CA ALA A 48 23.39 0.14 -39.04
C ALA A 48 21.93 0.45 -39.43
N ASN A 49 21.66 0.67 -40.72
CA ASN A 49 20.31 0.93 -41.21
C ASN A 49 19.38 -0.27 -41.03
N ALA A 50 19.86 -1.50 -41.31
CA ALA A 50 19.07 -2.71 -41.12
C ALA A 50 18.81 -3.03 -39.65
N LEU A 51 19.77 -2.74 -38.76
CA LEU A 51 19.58 -2.82 -37.31
C LEU A 51 18.55 -1.80 -36.82
N LEU A 52 18.63 -0.54 -37.28
CA LEU A 52 17.65 0.50 -36.95
C LEU A 52 16.24 0.14 -37.45
N GLU A 53 16.12 -0.48 -38.61
CA GLU A 53 14.84 -0.91 -39.17
C GLU A 53 14.27 -2.12 -38.41
N ARG A 54 15.11 -3.10 -38.05
CA ARG A 54 14.71 -4.27 -37.26
C ARG A 54 14.30 -3.91 -35.83
N PHE A 55 15.01 -2.96 -35.20
CA PHE A 55 14.76 -2.53 -33.83
C PHE A 55 13.99 -1.21 -33.76
N LYS A 56 13.26 -0.82 -34.81
CA LYS A 56 12.52 0.45 -34.90
C LYS A 56 11.48 0.66 -33.77
N GLU A 57 11.01 -0.43 -33.18
CA GLU A 57 10.10 -0.41 -32.02
C GLU A 57 10.82 -0.35 -30.67
N ASP A 58 12.13 -0.61 -30.63
CA ASP A 58 12.95 -0.50 -29.42
C ASP A 58 13.10 0.98 -29.02
N PRO A 59 12.81 1.36 -27.77
CA PRO A 59 13.02 2.71 -27.25
C PRO A 59 14.41 3.29 -27.54
N ARG A 60 15.46 2.45 -27.57
CA ARG A 60 16.83 2.89 -27.87
C ARG A 60 17.02 3.32 -29.32
N ALA A 61 16.40 2.61 -30.27
CA ALA A 61 16.47 2.99 -31.69
C ALA A 61 15.68 4.28 -31.98
N ARG A 62 14.61 4.54 -31.23
CA ARG A 62 13.86 5.81 -31.29
C ARG A 62 14.68 6.97 -30.73
N ALA A 63 15.40 6.77 -29.63
CA ALA A 63 16.29 7.77 -29.06
C ALA A 63 17.44 8.16 -30.02
N ILE A 64 18.07 7.17 -30.67
CA ILE A 64 19.12 7.40 -31.69
C ILE A 64 18.58 8.18 -32.90
N ASN A 65 17.36 7.86 -33.35
CA ASN A 65 16.72 8.62 -34.45
C ASN A 65 16.32 10.05 -34.05
N GLN A 66 16.02 10.31 -32.77
CA GLN A 66 15.73 11.64 -32.24
C GLN A 66 17.01 12.48 -32.10
N GLU A 67 18.12 11.85 -31.70
CA GLU A 67 19.46 12.45 -31.67
C GLU A 67 19.94 12.85 -33.07
N ALA A 68 19.77 11.98 -34.06
CA ALA A 68 20.08 12.30 -35.45
C ALA A 68 19.27 13.49 -36.00
N ARG A 69 18.15 13.84 -35.35
CA ARG A 69 17.32 15.01 -35.65
C ARG A 69 17.64 16.23 -34.76
N GLY A 70 18.70 16.16 -33.96
CA GLY A 70 19.19 17.25 -33.11
C GLY A 70 18.42 17.42 -31.78
N LEU A 71 17.65 16.42 -31.35
CA LEU A 71 16.97 16.45 -30.06
C LEU A 71 17.84 15.80 -28.96
N PRO A 72 17.84 16.35 -27.72
CA PRO A 72 18.70 15.87 -26.65
C PRO A 72 18.41 14.43 -26.24
N PHE A 73 19.46 13.70 -25.86
CA PHE A 73 19.42 12.29 -25.45
C PHE A 73 18.73 12.15 -24.09
N LEU A 74 17.40 12.12 -24.09
CA LEU A 74 16.68 11.61 -22.95
C LEU A 74 16.90 10.09 -22.98
N GLN A 75 17.67 9.56 -22.02
CA GLN A 75 17.56 8.15 -21.66
C GLN A 75 16.09 7.93 -21.28
N ALA A 76 15.27 7.56 -22.28
CA ALA A 76 13.93 7.09 -22.02
C ALA A 76 14.12 5.88 -21.12
N LEU A 77 13.80 6.06 -19.83
CA LEU A 77 13.63 4.97 -18.88
C LEU A 77 12.92 3.86 -19.64
N GLN A 78 13.52 2.66 -19.66
CA GLN A 78 12.87 1.50 -20.25
C GLN A 78 11.59 1.28 -19.45
N ILE A 79 10.48 1.87 -19.90
CA ILE A 79 9.15 1.44 -19.51
C ILE A 79 9.03 0.09 -20.20
N SER A 80 9.44 -0.96 -19.51
CA SER A 80 9.15 -2.33 -19.92
C SER A 80 7.66 -2.37 -20.25
N SER A 81 7.33 -2.66 -21.52
CA SER A 81 5.95 -2.85 -21.92
C SER A 81 5.32 -3.83 -20.93
N PRO A 82 4.18 -3.50 -20.32
CA PRO A 82 3.56 -4.41 -19.39
C PRO A 82 3.27 -5.70 -20.16
N VAL A 83 3.84 -6.81 -19.70
CA VAL A 83 3.51 -8.12 -20.23
C VAL A 83 1.99 -8.23 -20.14
N ALA A 84 1.31 -8.39 -21.27
CA ALA A 84 -0.12 -8.56 -21.30
C ALA A 84 -0.46 -9.78 -20.42
N GLN A 85 -1.06 -9.52 -19.25
CA GLN A 85 -1.50 -10.59 -18.36
C GLN A 85 -2.58 -11.39 -19.09
N ALA A 86 -2.44 -12.72 -19.07
CA ALA A 86 -3.47 -13.60 -19.61
C ALA A 86 -4.79 -13.37 -18.85
N SER A 87 -5.92 -13.47 -19.56
CA SER A 87 -7.23 -13.29 -18.93
C SER A 87 -7.44 -14.32 -17.82
N THR A 88 -7.91 -13.84 -16.68
CA THR A 88 -8.19 -14.61 -15.46
C THR A 88 -9.70 -14.73 -15.23
N SER A 89 -10.13 -15.61 -14.32
CA SER A 89 -11.53 -15.65 -13.87
C SER A 89 -11.96 -14.32 -13.27
N THR A 90 -11.06 -13.64 -12.56
CA THR A 90 -11.35 -12.34 -11.95
C THR A 90 -11.55 -11.23 -12.99
N ASP A 91 -11.02 -11.35 -14.22
CA ASP A 91 -11.38 -10.43 -15.30
C ASP A 91 -12.84 -10.58 -15.75
N THR A 92 -13.43 -11.78 -15.61
CA THR A 92 -14.87 -11.99 -15.89
C THR A 92 -15.74 -11.42 -14.78
N GLU A 93 -15.37 -11.65 -13.52
CA GLU A 93 -16.04 -11.05 -12.34
C GLU A 93 -15.96 -9.52 -12.39
N LEU A 94 -14.81 -8.96 -12.75
CA LEU A 94 -14.66 -7.51 -12.91
C LEU A 94 -15.57 -6.93 -14.00
N ARG A 95 -15.75 -7.66 -15.11
CA ARG A 95 -16.65 -7.22 -16.17
C ARG A 95 -18.10 -7.24 -15.69
N GLN A 96 -18.50 -8.32 -15.02
CA GLN A 96 -19.83 -8.42 -14.41
C GLN A 96 -20.08 -7.28 -13.42
N ALA A 97 -19.17 -7.04 -12.48
CA ALA A 97 -19.30 -5.96 -11.51
C ALA A 97 -19.41 -4.58 -12.17
N LYS A 98 -18.70 -4.34 -13.28
CA LYS A 98 -18.82 -3.10 -14.06
C LYS A 98 -20.19 -2.97 -14.72
N ASP A 99 -20.66 -4.05 -15.35
CA ASP A 99 -21.94 -4.08 -16.05
C ASP A 99 -23.11 -3.90 -15.07
N ASP A 100 -23.00 -4.46 -13.86
CA ASP A 100 -24.01 -4.32 -12.80
C ASP A 100 -24.00 -2.90 -12.21
N ILE A 101 -22.83 -2.30 -11.97
CA ILE A 101 -22.71 -0.88 -11.59
C ILE A 101 -23.33 0.05 -12.63
N ASP A 102 -23.04 -0.16 -13.92
CA ASP A 102 -23.60 0.68 -14.98
C ASP A 102 -25.12 0.53 -15.09
N ARG A 103 -25.66 -0.66 -14.85
CA ARG A 103 -27.10 -0.91 -14.80
C ARG A 103 -27.76 -0.18 -13.63
N ASP A 104 -27.20 -0.31 -12.43
CA ASP A 104 -27.76 0.31 -11.23
C ASP A 104 -27.66 1.85 -11.29
N LEU A 105 -26.56 2.38 -11.83
CA LEU A 105 -26.43 3.82 -12.09
C LEU A 105 -27.46 4.31 -13.11
N GLN A 106 -27.70 3.55 -14.17
CA GLN A 106 -28.72 3.89 -15.15
C GLN A 106 -30.12 3.87 -14.53
N GLU A 107 -30.40 2.92 -13.63
CA GLU A 107 -31.66 2.88 -12.89
C GLU A 107 -31.83 4.11 -12.00
N LEU A 108 -30.79 4.50 -11.24
CA LEU A 108 -30.80 5.73 -10.43
C LEU A 108 -31.04 6.99 -11.28
N LEU A 109 -30.38 7.11 -12.43
CA LEU A 109 -30.48 8.27 -13.31
C LEU A 109 -31.83 8.40 -14.02
N THR A 110 -32.48 7.26 -14.31
CA THR A 110 -33.76 7.25 -15.04
C THR A 110 -34.97 7.24 -14.13
N ASN A 111 -34.79 7.09 -12.81
CA ASN A 111 -35.87 7.06 -11.85
C ASN A 111 -36.53 8.44 -11.66
N SER A 112 -37.83 8.53 -11.93
CA SER A 112 -38.60 9.78 -11.79
C SER A 112 -38.64 10.36 -10.38
N LEU A 113 -38.41 9.55 -9.35
CA LEU A 113 -38.38 9.97 -7.94
C LEU A 113 -37.09 10.72 -7.59
N LEU A 114 -36.03 10.58 -8.39
CA LEU A 114 -34.69 11.13 -8.15
C LEU A 114 -34.34 12.28 -9.11
N LYS A 115 -35.33 12.83 -9.82
CA LYS A 115 -35.15 13.92 -10.79
C LYS A 115 -34.50 15.18 -10.19
N ASP A 116 -34.67 15.41 -8.89
CA ASP A 116 -34.19 16.60 -8.20
C ASP A 116 -32.70 16.50 -7.83
N VAL A 117 -32.12 15.30 -7.90
CA VAL A 117 -30.72 14.98 -7.56
C VAL A 117 -29.96 14.33 -8.71
N THR A 118 -30.50 14.41 -9.94
CA THR A 118 -29.88 13.82 -11.13
C THR A 118 -28.45 14.32 -11.38
N PRO A 119 -28.15 15.63 -11.29
CA PRO A 119 -26.78 16.13 -11.48
C PRO A 119 -25.77 15.54 -10.48
N GLU A 120 -26.18 15.34 -9.23
CA GLU A 120 -25.38 14.74 -8.17
C GLU A 120 -25.06 13.27 -8.50
N ILE A 121 -26.07 12.52 -8.96
CA ILE A 121 -25.92 11.12 -9.38
C ILE A 121 -25.04 11.01 -10.65
N GLU A 122 -25.15 11.94 -11.60
CA GLU A 122 -24.26 11.99 -12.77
C GLU A 122 -22.80 12.22 -12.35
N GLY A 123 -22.58 13.12 -11.38
CA GLY A 123 -21.26 13.34 -10.77
C GLY A 123 -20.71 12.09 -10.10
N TRP A 124 -21.54 11.35 -9.35
CA TRP A 124 -21.17 10.06 -8.77
C TRP A 124 -20.81 9.04 -9.86
N ALA A 125 -21.61 8.93 -10.92
CA ALA A 125 -21.38 8.00 -12.02
C ALA A 125 -20.03 8.25 -12.70
N GLN A 126 -19.68 9.51 -12.96
CA GLN A 126 -18.38 9.87 -13.55
C GLN A 126 -17.22 9.50 -12.61
N ALA A 127 -17.33 9.85 -11.33
CA ALA A 127 -16.28 9.59 -10.35
C ALA A 127 -16.06 8.09 -10.12
N VAL A 128 -17.15 7.31 -9.97
CA VAL A 128 -17.12 5.86 -9.78
C VAL A 128 -16.50 5.16 -10.99
N ARG A 129 -16.92 5.51 -12.22
CA ARG A 129 -16.33 4.93 -13.44
C ARG A 129 -14.84 5.19 -13.55
N SER A 130 -14.41 6.43 -13.28
CA SER A 130 -12.98 6.79 -13.27
C SER A 130 -12.22 5.99 -12.21
N ALA A 131 -12.77 5.91 -10.99
CA ALA A 131 -12.17 5.16 -9.89
C ALA A 131 -12.00 3.68 -10.25
N ILE A 132 -13.02 3.02 -10.80
CA ILE A 132 -12.92 1.59 -11.17
C ILE A 132 -11.87 1.38 -12.27
N GLN A 133 -11.81 2.24 -13.28
CA GLN A 133 -10.82 2.14 -14.35
C GLN A 133 -9.39 2.28 -13.79
N GLU A 134 -9.16 3.31 -12.99
CA GLU A 134 -7.86 3.53 -12.34
C GLU A 134 -7.50 2.43 -11.35
N GLY A 135 -8.48 1.90 -10.61
CA GLY A 135 -8.32 0.84 -9.63
C GLY A 135 -7.96 -0.48 -10.28
N THR A 136 -8.61 -0.80 -11.40
CA THR A 136 -8.28 -1.98 -12.22
C THR A 136 -6.82 -1.93 -12.68
N LEU A 137 -6.39 -0.77 -13.19
CA LEU A 137 -5.02 -0.58 -13.66
C LEU A 137 -4.01 -0.69 -12.51
N ALA A 138 -4.28 0.00 -11.40
CA ALA A 138 -3.43 -0.04 -10.22
C ALA A 138 -3.29 -1.47 -9.65
N ALA A 139 -4.40 -2.21 -9.59
CA ALA A 139 -4.42 -3.57 -9.05
C ALA A 139 -3.56 -4.57 -9.86
N ARG A 140 -3.53 -4.42 -11.19
CA ARG A 140 -2.69 -5.25 -12.08
C ARG A 140 -1.19 -5.06 -11.85
N PHE A 141 -0.80 -3.93 -11.29
CA PHE A 141 0.59 -3.57 -10.98
C PHE A 141 0.86 -3.51 -9.46
N ALA A 142 0.12 -4.23 -8.62
CA ALA A 142 0.24 -4.16 -7.15
C ALA A 142 1.62 -4.59 -6.58
N LEU A 143 2.52 -5.11 -7.41
CA LEU A 143 3.92 -5.32 -7.07
C LEU A 143 4.66 -4.00 -6.84
N ASP A 144 4.30 -2.95 -7.59
CA ASP A 144 4.73 -1.58 -7.35
C ASP A 144 3.99 -1.04 -6.10
N PRO A 145 4.72 -0.60 -5.05
CA PRO A 145 4.13 -0.06 -3.83
C PRO A 145 3.17 1.10 -4.08
N ARG A 146 3.50 2.01 -5.00
CA ARG A 146 2.65 3.16 -5.30
C ARG A 146 1.32 2.74 -5.92
N GLN A 147 1.35 1.74 -6.82
CA GLN A 147 0.14 1.22 -7.44
C GLN A 147 -0.69 0.41 -6.44
N ARG A 148 -0.05 -0.35 -5.55
CA ARG A 148 -0.74 -1.05 -4.46
C ARG A 148 -1.47 -0.09 -3.53
N ASP A 149 -0.80 0.98 -3.08
CA ASP A 149 -1.41 1.99 -2.21
C ASP A 149 -2.54 2.73 -2.91
N LYS A 150 -2.38 3.03 -4.21
CA LYS A 150 -3.45 3.57 -5.05
C LYS A 150 -4.63 2.60 -5.15
N GLY A 151 -4.38 1.30 -5.30
CA GLY A 151 -5.42 0.27 -5.32
C GLY A 151 -6.25 0.23 -4.03
N PHE A 152 -5.59 0.28 -2.86
CA PHE A 152 -6.28 0.42 -1.57
C PHE A 152 -7.07 1.73 -1.45
N ALA A 153 -6.48 2.85 -1.89
CA ALA A 153 -7.16 4.15 -1.85
C ALA A 153 -8.44 4.15 -2.70
N ILE A 154 -8.41 3.54 -3.89
CA ILE A 154 -9.56 3.43 -4.77
C ILE A 154 -10.62 2.46 -4.21
N ARG A 155 -10.21 1.30 -3.67
CA ARG A 155 -11.13 0.39 -2.97
C ARG A 155 -11.88 1.12 -1.86
N ARG A 156 -11.16 1.92 -1.08
CA ARG A 156 -11.73 2.76 -0.03
C ARG A 156 -12.71 3.77 -0.60
N GLN A 157 -12.34 4.49 -1.65
CA GLN A 157 -13.22 5.46 -2.31
C GLN A 157 -14.53 4.81 -2.80
N LEU A 158 -14.47 3.62 -3.39
CA LEU A 158 -15.68 2.88 -3.78
C LEU A 158 -16.54 2.49 -2.58
N GLY A 159 -15.92 2.03 -1.49
CA GLY A 159 -16.61 1.77 -0.23
C GLY A 159 -17.23 3.03 0.41
N ASP A 160 -16.63 4.21 0.21
CA ASP A 160 -17.20 5.50 0.63
C ASP A 160 -18.49 5.80 -0.16
N TYR A 161 -18.49 5.61 -1.49
CA TYR A 161 -19.70 5.74 -2.30
C TYR A 161 -20.77 4.69 -1.92
N ALA A 162 -20.38 3.44 -1.67
CA ALA A 162 -21.30 2.39 -1.27
C ALA A 162 -22.00 2.72 0.05
N ARG A 163 -21.24 3.26 1.00
CA ARG A 163 -21.78 3.75 2.26
C ARG A 163 -22.73 4.94 2.07
N MET A 164 -22.34 5.92 1.26
CA MET A 164 -23.20 7.09 0.98
C MET A 164 -24.50 6.66 0.29
N ALA A 165 -24.44 5.74 -0.67
CA ALA A 165 -25.61 5.17 -1.30
C ALA A 165 -26.55 4.51 -0.27
N ARG A 166 -26.01 3.67 0.62
CA ARG A 166 -26.82 3.06 1.71
C ARG A 166 -27.45 4.10 2.64
N LEU A 167 -26.71 5.14 3.01
CA LEU A 167 -27.19 6.20 3.89
C LEU A 167 -28.29 7.03 3.21
N VAL A 168 -28.08 7.49 1.97
CA VAL A 168 -29.08 8.22 1.19
C VAL A 168 -30.31 7.34 0.94
N GLY A 169 -30.12 6.05 0.63
CA GLY A 169 -31.18 5.08 0.46
C GLY A 169 -32.01 4.87 1.74
N ALA A 170 -31.37 4.73 2.90
CA ALA A 170 -32.06 4.59 4.18
C ALA A 170 -32.89 5.83 4.56
N LEU A 171 -32.48 7.01 4.09
CA LEU A 171 -33.21 8.28 4.27
C LEU A 171 -34.24 8.54 3.16
N SER A 172 -34.22 7.73 2.10
CA SER A 172 -35.13 7.81 0.94
C SER A 172 -35.94 6.53 0.79
N PRO A 173 -36.95 6.27 1.65
CA PRO A 173 -37.69 5.00 1.68
C PRO A 173 -38.22 4.51 0.33
N THR A 174 -38.60 5.44 -0.55
CA THR A 174 -39.18 5.14 -1.87
C THR A 174 -38.15 4.71 -2.92
N ALA A 175 -36.87 5.01 -2.71
CA ALA A 175 -35.75 4.65 -3.59
C ALA A 175 -34.69 3.79 -2.88
N ALA A 176 -34.98 3.31 -1.66
CA ALA A 176 -34.03 2.63 -0.79
C ALA A 176 -33.43 1.38 -1.46
N SER A 177 -34.25 0.57 -2.12
CA SER A 177 -33.81 -0.65 -2.80
C SER A 177 -32.83 -0.37 -3.94
N ILE A 178 -33.04 0.70 -4.71
CA ILE A 178 -32.21 1.04 -5.87
C ILE A 178 -30.83 1.50 -5.42
N TYR A 179 -30.78 2.38 -4.42
CA TYR A 179 -29.52 2.77 -3.79
C TYR A 179 -28.80 1.59 -3.12
N ARG A 180 -29.56 0.63 -2.59
CA ARG A 180 -29.01 -0.58 -1.97
C ARG A 180 -28.34 -1.49 -3.00
N SER A 181 -29.02 -1.77 -4.11
CA SER A 181 -28.46 -2.56 -5.23
C SER A 181 -27.17 -1.90 -5.74
N PHE A 182 -27.20 -0.59 -5.98
CA PHE A 182 -26.01 0.16 -6.38
C PHE A 182 -24.85 0.01 -5.38
N ALA A 183 -25.13 0.08 -4.08
CA ALA A 183 -24.11 -0.12 -3.04
C ALA A 183 -23.55 -1.56 -3.02
N GLN A 184 -24.37 -2.58 -3.28
CA GLN A 184 -23.92 -3.97 -3.41
C GLN A 184 -22.97 -4.14 -4.60
N SER A 185 -23.32 -3.57 -5.75
CA SER A 185 -22.48 -3.61 -6.95
C SER A 185 -21.14 -2.89 -6.73
N LEU A 186 -21.12 -1.79 -5.98
CA LEU A 186 -19.87 -1.12 -5.56
C LEU A 186 -19.02 -1.98 -4.61
N ASP A 187 -19.65 -2.69 -3.67
CA ASP A 187 -18.97 -3.62 -2.78
C ASP A 187 -18.32 -4.78 -3.56
N GLU A 188 -19.01 -5.31 -4.57
CA GLU A 188 -18.49 -6.36 -5.44
C GLU A 188 -17.25 -5.87 -6.21
N ALA A 189 -17.33 -4.71 -6.88
CA ALA A 189 -16.19 -4.14 -7.57
C ALA A 189 -15.00 -3.88 -6.62
N SER A 190 -15.28 -3.44 -5.39
CA SER A 190 -14.28 -3.20 -4.35
C SER A 190 -13.60 -4.50 -3.90
N ALA A 191 -14.36 -5.59 -3.76
CA ALA A 191 -13.84 -6.91 -3.44
C ALA A 191 -13.00 -7.49 -4.58
N VAL A 192 -13.47 -7.36 -5.83
CA VAL A 192 -12.75 -7.80 -7.03
C VAL A 192 -11.41 -7.07 -7.18
N ILE A 193 -11.35 -5.76 -6.94
CA ILE A 193 -10.08 -5.01 -6.94
C ILE A 193 -9.10 -5.56 -5.90
N LEU A 194 -9.57 -5.91 -4.71
CA LEU A 194 -8.74 -6.51 -3.65
C LEU A 194 -8.18 -7.88 -4.09
N VAL A 195 -9.02 -8.72 -4.70
CA VAL A 195 -8.63 -10.01 -5.27
C VAL A 195 -7.61 -9.83 -6.40
N LEU A 196 -7.85 -8.91 -7.34
CA LEU A 196 -6.93 -8.61 -8.45
C LEU A 196 -5.53 -8.18 -7.96
N MET A 197 -5.45 -7.40 -6.89
CA MET A 197 -4.16 -7.06 -6.27
C MET A 197 -3.42 -8.30 -5.75
N GLY A 198 -4.14 -9.23 -5.11
CA GLY A 198 -3.55 -10.48 -4.63
C GLY A 198 -3.18 -11.44 -5.76
N GLU A 199 -3.98 -11.49 -6.83
CA GLU A 199 -3.70 -12.28 -8.02
C GLU A 199 -2.48 -11.77 -8.76
N SER A 200 -2.34 -10.44 -8.92
CA SER A 200 -1.18 -9.86 -9.60
C SER A 200 0.11 -10.17 -8.86
N LEU A 201 0.11 -10.12 -7.52
CA LEU A 201 1.24 -10.58 -6.70
C LEU A 201 1.50 -12.08 -6.90
N SER A 202 0.45 -12.90 -6.88
CA SER A 202 0.56 -14.35 -7.03
C SER A 202 1.07 -14.77 -8.41
N ASN A 203 0.65 -14.10 -9.49
CA ASN A 203 0.95 -14.44 -10.87
C ASN A 203 2.42 -14.21 -11.23
N VAL A 204 3.08 -13.26 -10.58
CA VAL A 204 4.54 -13.07 -10.72
C VAL A 204 5.32 -14.09 -9.86
N GLY A 205 4.61 -15.01 -9.19
CA GLY A 205 5.19 -16.06 -8.38
C GLY A 205 5.57 -15.57 -6.99
N PHE A 206 4.90 -14.58 -6.41
CA PHE A 206 5.14 -14.17 -5.02
C PHE A 206 4.53 -15.19 -4.04
N ASN A 207 5.17 -16.36 -3.91
CA ASN A 207 4.65 -17.50 -3.14
C ASN A 207 5.19 -17.50 -1.69
N GLY A 208 4.78 -16.51 -0.90
CA GLY A 208 5.03 -16.49 0.55
C GLY A 208 6.33 -15.82 1.01
N GLY A 209 7.02 -15.08 0.13
CA GLY A 209 8.02 -14.11 0.59
C GLY A 209 7.32 -13.00 1.39
N ARG A 210 7.89 -12.54 2.50
CA ARG A 210 7.38 -11.34 3.22
C ARG A 210 7.96 -10.04 2.67
N PHE A 211 8.86 -10.14 1.70
CA PHE A 211 9.63 -9.02 1.22
C PHE A 211 8.97 -8.38 -0.01
N LEU A 212 8.24 -7.31 0.24
CA LEU A 212 7.83 -6.35 -0.78
C LEU A 212 8.57 -5.04 -0.47
N LEU A 213 9.01 -4.33 -1.51
CA LEU A 213 9.61 -3.00 -1.32
C LEU A 213 8.56 -2.05 -0.75
N GLN A 214 8.99 -1.08 0.05
CA GLN A 214 8.12 0.00 0.53
C GLN A 214 7.93 1.10 -0.50
N VAL A 215 8.90 1.30 -1.38
CA VAL A 215 8.92 2.40 -2.34
C VAL A 215 9.10 1.89 -3.77
N PRO A 216 8.61 2.63 -4.77
CA PRO A 216 8.87 2.32 -6.16
C PRO A 216 10.37 2.42 -6.49
N TYR A 217 10.79 1.68 -7.52
CA TYR A 217 12.18 1.64 -7.97
C TYR A 217 12.75 3.03 -8.31
N THR A 218 11.94 3.90 -8.92
CA THR A 218 12.35 5.27 -9.26
C THR A 218 12.69 6.10 -8.02
N GLU A 219 12.02 5.86 -6.90
CA GLU A 219 12.29 6.55 -5.64
C GLU A 219 13.57 6.02 -4.96
N LEU A 220 13.90 4.73 -5.13
CA LEU A 220 15.18 4.19 -4.64
C LEU A 220 16.38 4.92 -5.24
N GLN A 221 16.32 5.25 -6.54
CA GLN A 221 17.38 6.00 -7.22
C GLN A 221 17.52 7.41 -6.64
N VAL A 222 16.40 8.10 -6.42
CA VAL A 222 16.39 9.44 -5.81
C VAL A 222 16.93 9.41 -4.38
N ARG A 223 16.53 8.42 -3.55
CA ARG A 223 17.05 8.27 -2.18
C ARG A 223 18.55 7.96 -2.16
N ARG A 224 19.04 7.16 -3.12
CA ARG A 224 20.47 6.89 -3.31
C ARG A 224 21.24 8.16 -3.66
N ASP A 225 20.77 8.94 -4.61
CA ASP A 225 21.41 10.20 -4.99
C ASP A 225 21.39 11.23 -3.85
N ALA A 226 20.32 11.28 -3.05
CA ALA A 226 20.23 12.13 -1.87
C ALA A 226 21.28 11.75 -0.80
N ALA A 227 21.49 10.46 -0.54
CA ALA A 227 22.52 10.01 0.41
C ALA A 227 23.94 10.34 -0.08
N ILE A 228 24.22 10.16 -1.39
CA ILE A 228 25.50 10.53 -2.00
C ILE A 228 25.74 12.04 -1.94
N TYR A 229 24.71 12.83 -2.25
CA TYR A 229 24.78 14.28 -2.15
C TYR A 229 25.03 14.72 -0.71
N ALA A 230 24.33 14.14 0.27
CA ALA A 230 24.54 14.45 1.68
C ALA A 230 25.93 14.04 2.19
N LEU A 231 26.51 12.94 1.68
CA LEU A 231 27.89 12.56 1.98
C LEU A 231 28.91 13.54 1.39
N ARG A 232 28.77 13.90 0.11
CA ARG A 232 29.60 14.95 -0.51
C ARG A 232 29.51 16.24 0.27
N ASN A 233 28.31 16.53 0.78
CA ASN A 233 28.08 17.67 1.62
C ASN A 233 28.95 17.53 2.90
N LEU A 234 28.75 16.47 3.68
CA LEU A 234 29.50 16.20 4.92
C LEU A 234 31.05 16.26 4.77
N VAL A 235 31.59 15.75 3.65
CA VAL A 235 33.04 15.70 3.39
C VAL A 235 33.58 17.03 2.84
N GLY A 236 32.71 17.94 2.37
CA GLY A 236 33.09 19.23 1.80
C GLY A 236 33.61 19.16 0.36
N THR A 237 33.15 18.18 -0.43
CA THR A 237 33.58 17.95 -1.83
C THR A 237 32.61 18.51 -2.88
N THR A 238 31.63 19.33 -2.49
CA THR A 238 30.64 19.93 -3.38
C THR A 238 31.26 21.00 -4.31
N GLN A 239 30.82 21.04 -5.57
CA GLN A 239 31.37 21.94 -6.60
C GLN A 239 30.97 23.42 -6.42
N GLU A 240 29.87 23.70 -5.70
CA GLU A 240 29.49 25.06 -5.33
C GLU A 240 30.22 25.46 -4.05
N ALA A 241 31.06 26.50 -4.14
CA ALA A 241 31.72 27.10 -3.00
C ALA A 241 30.68 27.86 -2.17
N TYR A 242 30.11 27.18 -1.18
CA TYR A 242 29.22 27.80 -0.21
C TYR A 242 29.96 28.85 0.65
N GLY A 243 29.22 29.82 1.16
CA GLY A 243 29.76 30.92 1.95
C GLY A 243 30.26 30.47 3.33
N PRO A 244 31.00 31.34 4.05
CA PRO A 244 31.60 31.04 5.36
C PRO A 244 30.63 30.57 6.46
N ASN A 245 29.32 30.73 6.28
CA ASN A 245 28.27 30.39 7.25
C ASN A 245 27.50 29.11 6.92
N ASP A 246 27.76 28.49 5.77
CA ASP A 246 26.93 27.37 5.26
C ASP A 246 27.41 26.00 5.77
N TRP A 247 28.60 25.95 6.39
CA TRP A 247 29.22 24.73 6.91
C TRP A 247 29.56 24.81 8.40
N PRO A 248 28.65 25.20 9.30
CA PRO A 248 29.08 25.58 10.63
C PRO A 248 29.83 24.47 11.37
N ARG A 249 29.61 23.16 11.05
CA ARG A 249 30.28 22.00 11.69
C ARG A 249 30.44 20.72 10.82
N GLY A 250 30.40 20.82 9.49
CA GLY A 250 30.42 19.64 8.60
C GLY A 250 31.67 18.77 8.76
N LEU A 251 32.84 19.37 8.52
CA LEU A 251 34.14 18.71 8.67
C LEU A 251 34.42 18.24 10.10
N ASP A 252 33.98 19.00 11.11
CA ASP A 252 34.12 18.60 12.51
C ASP A 252 33.30 17.34 12.82
N GLY A 253 32.05 17.29 12.35
CA GLY A 253 31.20 16.10 12.44
C GLY A 253 31.81 14.89 11.74
N TYR A 254 32.38 15.09 10.54
CA TYR A 254 33.09 14.05 9.81
C TYR A 254 34.33 13.54 10.56
N ARG A 255 35.15 14.44 11.13
CA ARG A 255 36.34 14.09 11.92
C ARG A 255 35.98 13.32 13.18
N LEU A 256 34.95 13.76 13.90
CA LEU A 256 34.47 13.09 15.10
C LEU A 256 33.95 11.69 14.77
N LEU A 257 33.19 11.53 13.68
CA LEU A 257 32.65 10.24 13.28
C LEU A 257 33.79 9.29 12.90
N LEU A 258 34.78 9.76 12.13
CA LEU A 258 35.96 8.96 11.79
C LEU A 258 36.73 8.51 13.03
N ARG A 259 36.94 9.42 13.99
CA ARG A 259 37.63 9.11 15.25
C ARG A 259 36.87 8.06 16.06
N GLU A 260 35.54 8.17 16.11
CA GLU A 260 34.70 7.22 16.84
C GLU A 260 34.72 5.83 16.19
N LEU A 261 34.57 5.78 14.86
CA LEU A 261 34.67 4.53 14.10
C LEU A 261 36.06 3.87 14.25
N GLU A 262 37.13 4.66 14.31
CA GLU A 262 38.49 4.17 14.52
C GLU A 262 38.70 3.67 15.97
N ALA A 263 38.25 4.43 16.96
CA ALA A 263 38.35 4.06 18.38
C ALA A 263 37.58 2.77 18.71
N GLN A 264 36.42 2.57 18.09
CA GLN A 264 35.60 1.36 18.26
C GLN A 264 35.98 0.21 17.30
N GLY A 265 36.90 0.43 16.36
CA GLY A 265 37.38 -0.60 15.44
C GLY A 265 36.44 -0.95 14.27
N TYR A 266 35.49 -0.08 13.93
CA TYR A 266 34.52 -0.28 12.83
C TYR A 266 35.09 0.09 11.46
N GLY A 267 36.13 -0.64 11.03
CA GLY A 267 36.77 -0.43 9.73
C GLY A 267 35.84 -0.66 8.53
N ASP A 268 34.85 -1.54 8.66
CA ASP A 268 33.85 -1.87 7.63
C ASP A 268 32.83 -0.75 7.42
N LEU A 269 32.45 -0.03 8.48
CA LEU A 269 31.55 1.13 8.40
C LEU A 269 32.28 2.38 7.89
N ARG A 270 33.56 2.53 8.26
CA ARG A 270 34.41 3.61 7.74
C ARG A 270 34.53 3.59 6.21
N ALA A 271 34.51 2.40 5.60
CA ALA A 271 34.52 2.27 4.14
C ALA A 271 33.29 2.93 3.48
N LEU A 272 32.13 2.96 4.17
CA LEU A 272 30.90 3.59 3.67
C LEU A 272 30.95 5.13 3.66
N LEU A 273 31.96 5.73 4.29
CA LEU A 273 32.20 7.18 4.18
C LEU A 273 32.92 7.56 2.88
N GLN A 274 33.33 6.57 2.08
CA GLN A 274 33.84 6.79 0.73
C GLN A 274 32.68 6.75 -0.25
N GLU A 275 32.56 7.80 -1.06
CA GLU A 275 31.49 7.95 -2.04
C GLU A 275 31.36 6.75 -2.97
N ASN A 276 32.48 6.27 -3.51
CA ASN A 276 32.50 5.14 -4.46
C ASN A 276 31.98 3.84 -3.82
N GLU A 277 32.33 3.59 -2.57
CA GLU A 277 31.92 2.36 -1.88
C GLU A 277 30.46 2.43 -1.45
N LEU A 278 30.01 3.59 -0.95
CA LEU A 278 28.60 3.80 -0.63
C LEU A 278 27.73 3.65 -1.89
N ALA A 279 28.10 4.32 -2.98
CA ALA A 279 27.40 4.24 -4.25
C ALA A 279 27.35 2.81 -4.76
N ARG A 280 28.47 2.08 -4.73
CA ARG A 280 28.54 0.67 -5.17
C ARG A 280 27.58 -0.22 -4.38
N VAL A 281 27.56 -0.13 -3.05
CA VAL A 281 26.67 -0.95 -2.21
C VAL A 281 25.20 -0.61 -2.46
N MET A 282 24.86 0.69 -2.56
CA MET A 282 23.49 1.12 -2.86
C MET A 282 23.04 0.69 -4.27
N ASP A 283 23.91 0.82 -5.27
CA ASP A 283 23.63 0.41 -6.64
C ASP A 283 23.45 -1.10 -6.76
N GLU A 284 24.26 -1.89 -6.04
CA GLU A 284 24.06 -3.34 -5.98
C GLU A 284 22.70 -3.71 -5.39
N LEU A 285 22.24 -3.02 -4.35
CA LEU A 285 20.89 -3.24 -3.78
C LEU A 285 19.79 -2.86 -4.77
N ILE A 286 19.94 -1.74 -5.48
CA ILE A 286 18.99 -1.29 -6.50
C ILE A 286 18.96 -2.27 -7.68
N VAL A 287 20.11 -2.73 -8.16
CA VAL A 287 20.21 -3.70 -9.26
C VAL A 287 19.59 -5.04 -8.84
N ARG A 288 19.83 -5.51 -7.62
CA ARG A 288 19.22 -6.74 -7.09
C ARG A 288 17.69 -6.64 -6.99
N ALA A 289 17.12 -5.43 -6.84
CA ALA A 289 15.68 -5.23 -6.87
C ALA A 289 15.08 -5.52 -8.26
N ASP A 290 15.91 -5.61 -9.32
CA ASP A 290 15.56 -5.99 -10.69
C ASP A 290 14.25 -5.37 -11.20
N HIS A 291 14.12 -4.05 -11.05
CA HIS A 291 12.91 -3.29 -11.44
C HIS A 291 11.61 -3.84 -10.82
N GLY A 292 11.71 -4.41 -9.62
CA GLY A 292 10.58 -5.00 -8.91
C GLY A 292 10.21 -6.41 -9.37
N ARG A 293 11.03 -7.10 -10.18
CA ARG A 293 10.75 -8.49 -10.57
C ARG A 293 10.86 -9.43 -9.37
N VAL A 294 10.00 -10.45 -9.31
CA VAL A 294 9.89 -11.34 -8.14
C VAL A 294 11.17 -12.13 -7.85
N GLN A 295 11.94 -12.55 -8.86
CA GLN A 295 13.21 -13.23 -8.62
C GLN A 295 14.21 -12.31 -7.90
N GLY A 296 14.32 -11.05 -8.36
CA GLY A 296 15.11 -10.01 -7.71
C GLY A 296 14.63 -9.73 -6.29
N LEU A 297 13.34 -9.49 -6.08
CA LEU A 297 12.77 -9.22 -4.76
C LEU A 297 12.97 -10.38 -3.77
N ARG A 298 12.87 -11.64 -4.23
CA ARG A 298 13.15 -12.82 -3.40
C ARG A 298 14.63 -12.90 -3.02
N ALA A 299 15.54 -12.69 -3.99
CA ALA A 299 16.97 -12.67 -3.72
C ALA A 299 17.30 -11.54 -2.73
N LEU A 300 16.73 -10.35 -2.97
CA LEU A 300 16.90 -9.17 -2.15
C LEU A 300 16.42 -9.40 -0.71
N GLY A 301 15.26 -10.04 -0.51
CA GLY A 301 14.75 -10.37 0.81
C GLY A 301 15.68 -11.26 1.65
N VAL A 302 16.62 -11.98 1.03
CA VAL A 302 17.63 -12.80 1.73
C VAL A 302 18.96 -12.05 1.86
N THR A 303 19.38 -11.30 0.84
CA THR A 303 20.73 -10.71 0.78
C THR A 303 20.83 -9.29 1.30
N ALA A 304 19.76 -8.47 1.17
CA ALA A 304 19.84 -7.04 1.45
C ALA A 304 20.06 -6.73 2.94
N ARG A 305 19.58 -7.59 3.83
CA ARG A 305 19.61 -7.32 5.28
C ARG A 305 21.03 -7.06 5.81
N ILE A 306 22.03 -7.76 5.28
CA ILE A 306 23.43 -7.59 5.70
C ILE A 306 23.94 -6.19 5.35
N ASP A 307 23.69 -5.75 4.11
CA ASP A 307 24.10 -4.44 3.61
C ASP A 307 23.33 -3.31 4.32
N ILE A 308 22.01 -3.48 4.50
CA ILE A 308 21.15 -2.52 5.23
C ILE A 308 21.52 -2.41 6.71
N ASP A 309 21.88 -3.51 7.38
CA ASP A 309 22.30 -3.47 8.78
C ASP A 309 23.65 -2.75 8.96
N ARG A 310 24.51 -2.68 7.93
CA ARG A 310 25.69 -1.80 7.95
C ARG A 310 25.28 -0.33 7.95
N PHE A 311 24.31 0.07 7.12
CA PHE A 311 23.78 1.43 7.09
C PHE A 311 23.17 1.83 8.43
N ARG A 312 22.31 0.97 9.01
CA ARG A 312 21.69 1.23 10.32
C ARG A 312 22.69 1.36 11.45
N ARG A 313 23.74 0.52 11.47
CA ARG A 313 24.80 0.62 12.47
C ARG A 313 25.54 1.95 12.38
N LEU A 314 25.86 2.40 11.16
CA LEU A 314 26.48 3.72 10.96
C LEU A 314 25.57 4.86 11.47
N VAL A 315 24.25 4.77 11.20
CA VAL A 315 23.26 5.73 11.73
C VAL A 315 23.20 5.72 13.25
N LEU A 316 23.13 4.54 13.87
CA LEU A 316 23.09 4.43 15.34
C LEU A 316 24.31 5.04 16.01
N ILE A 317 25.51 4.74 15.49
CA ILE A 317 26.77 5.30 16.01
C ILE A 317 26.77 6.83 15.84
N GLY A 318 26.40 7.31 14.65
CA GLY A 318 26.32 8.74 14.38
C GLY A 318 25.31 9.47 15.27
N GLN A 319 24.16 8.86 15.55
CA GLN A 319 23.14 9.39 16.47
C GLN A 319 23.59 9.42 17.92
N GLN A 320 24.38 8.44 18.38
CA GLN A 320 24.92 8.44 19.73
C GLN A 320 25.86 9.62 19.98
N MET A 321 26.50 10.14 18.92
CA MET A 321 27.32 11.35 19.00
C MET A 321 26.48 12.64 19.14
N ALA A 322 25.16 12.57 19.00
CA ALA A 322 24.24 13.71 19.15
C ALA A 322 24.07 14.13 20.59
N VAL A 323 24.47 13.26 21.49
CA VAL A 323 24.17 13.35 22.89
C VAL A 323 25.49 13.27 23.65
N ASP A 324 25.69 14.15 24.63
CA ASP A 324 26.83 14.09 25.52
C ASP A 324 26.67 13.00 26.60
N GLU A 325 27.71 12.78 27.41
CA GLU A 325 27.73 11.78 28.49
C GLU A 325 26.64 12.00 29.55
N GLN A 326 26.04 13.19 29.62
CA GLN A 326 24.95 13.57 30.52
C GLN A 326 23.57 13.50 29.85
N ASN A 327 23.49 12.90 28.66
CA ASN A 327 22.31 12.78 27.84
C ASN A 327 21.72 14.13 27.37
N GLN A 328 22.56 15.18 27.24
CA GLN A 328 22.18 16.49 26.71
C GLN A 328 22.60 16.68 25.24
N PRO A 329 21.95 17.59 24.49
CA PRO A 329 22.27 17.82 23.08
C PRO A 329 23.69 18.40 22.92
N SER A 330 24.59 17.65 22.31
CA SER A 330 25.94 18.09 21.94
C SER A 330 25.86 19.07 20.75
N PRO A 331 26.83 20.00 20.55
CA PRO A 331 26.91 20.84 19.35
C PRO A 331 26.92 20.01 18.04
N TRP A 332 25.73 19.78 17.51
CA TRP A 332 25.43 18.87 16.41
C TRP A 332 25.83 19.46 15.05
N SER A 333 26.21 18.57 14.11
CA SER A 333 26.58 18.94 12.74
C SER A 333 25.38 18.72 11.80
N PRO A 334 24.74 19.78 11.28
CA PRO A 334 23.61 19.63 10.37
C PRO A 334 23.93 18.77 9.13
N PRO A 335 25.11 18.90 8.47
CA PRO A 335 25.49 18.01 7.37
C PRO A 335 25.59 16.53 7.76
N LEU A 336 26.05 16.21 8.97
CA LEU A 336 26.10 14.83 9.46
C LEU A 336 24.69 14.27 9.62
N THR A 337 23.80 15.04 10.26
CA THR A 337 22.37 14.69 10.40
C THR A 337 21.72 14.36 9.07
N ALA A 338 21.88 15.26 8.10
CA ALA A 338 21.27 15.11 6.79
C ALA A 338 21.78 13.84 6.09
N PHE A 339 23.07 13.52 6.24
CA PHE A 339 23.62 12.26 5.74
C PHE A 339 23.03 11.04 6.44
N LEU A 340 22.95 11.04 7.77
CA LEU A 340 22.38 9.93 8.54
C LEU A 340 20.89 9.72 8.25
N GLU A 341 20.11 10.79 8.13
CA GLU A 341 18.69 10.75 7.76
C GLU A 341 18.49 10.25 6.33
N ALA A 342 19.28 10.73 5.36
CA ALA A 342 19.20 10.24 3.98
C ALA A 342 19.57 8.76 3.88
N LEU A 343 20.58 8.33 4.64
CA LEU A 343 21.01 6.92 4.70
C LEU A 343 19.95 6.04 5.35
N LEU A 344 19.33 6.50 6.44
CA LEU A 344 18.24 5.79 7.11
C LEU A 344 17.01 5.71 6.20
N LEU A 345 16.64 6.79 5.53
CA LEU A 345 15.53 6.82 4.59
C LEU A 345 15.75 5.84 3.42
N PHE A 346 16.97 5.72 2.90
CA PHE A 346 17.28 4.68 1.92
C PHE A 346 17.17 3.27 2.51
N ALA A 347 17.66 3.06 3.74
CA ALA A 347 17.58 1.76 4.41
C ALA A 347 16.13 1.30 4.66
N GLU A 348 15.26 2.21 5.10
CA GLU A 348 13.83 1.94 5.36
C GLU A 348 13.05 1.53 4.10
N ALA A 349 13.51 1.95 2.91
CA ALA A 349 12.89 1.54 1.65
C ALA A 349 12.89 0.01 1.43
N PHE A 350 13.83 -0.68 2.09
CA PHE A 350 13.98 -2.13 2.09
C PHE A 350 13.41 -2.81 3.33
N ASP A 351 12.70 -2.09 4.20
CA ASP A 351 11.86 -2.79 5.18
C ASP A 351 10.72 -3.50 4.45
N SER A 352 10.21 -4.60 5.00
CA SER A 352 9.06 -5.26 4.39
C SER A 352 7.90 -4.27 4.34
N SER A 353 7.23 -4.17 3.20
CA SER A 353 5.98 -3.43 3.09
C SER A 353 4.78 -4.33 3.37
N GLY A 354 3.67 -3.69 3.77
CA GLY A 354 2.38 -4.35 3.91
C GLY A 354 1.86 -4.90 2.58
N GLY A 355 0.92 -5.84 2.63
CA GLY A 355 0.23 -6.34 1.43
C GLY A 355 0.55 -7.77 1.01
N PHE A 356 1.53 -8.46 1.62
CA PHE A 356 1.79 -9.88 1.30
C PHE A 356 0.58 -10.78 1.62
N ARG A 357 -0.28 -10.39 2.56
CA ARG A 357 -1.53 -11.12 2.88
C ARG A 357 -2.58 -11.03 1.77
N LEU A 358 -2.44 -10.14 0.80
CA LEU A 358 -3.33 -10.08 -0.37
C LEU A 358 -3.32 -11.40 -1.16
N VAL A 359 -2.20 -12.11 -1.18
CA VAL A 359 -2.10 -13.44 -1.79
C VAL A 359 -3.13 -14.40 -1.14
N ARG A 360 -3.33 -14.33 0.18
CA ARG A 360 -4.34 -15.10 0.94
C ARG A 360 -5.76 -14.77 0.53
N VAL A 361 -6.04 -13.51 0.21
CA VAL A 361 -7.36 -13.09 -0.27
C VAL A 361 -7.64 -13.66 -1.67
N ALA A 362 -6.63 -13.70 -2.54
CA ALA A 362 -6.82 -14.06 -3.94
C ALA A 362 -6.79 -15.57 -4.25
N ARG A 363 -6.22 -16.41 -3.39
CA ARG A 363 -6.14 -17.86 -3.65
C ARG A 363 -6.98 -18.66 -2.68
N PRO A 364 -7.71 -19.69 -3.17
CA PRO A 364 -8.41 -20.64 -2.31
C PRO A 364 -7.51 -21.26 -1.23
N PRO A 365 -8.00 -21.43 0.02
CA PRO A 365 -7.24 -22.03 1.11
C PRO A 365 -6.61 -23.40 0.77
N ILE A 366 -7.27 -24.18 -0.09
CA ILE A 366 -6.80 -25.50 -0.53
C ILE A 366 -5.49 -25.45 -1.31
N LEU A 367 -5.07 -24.31 -1.86
CA LEU A 367 -3.81 -24.21 -2.60
C LEU A 367 -2.58 -24.03 -1.70
N TYR A 368 -2.75 -23.87 -0.39
CA TYR A 368 -1.65 -23.56 0.53
C TYR A 368 -0.96 -24.78 1.16
N TYR A 369 -1.06 -25.96 0.55
CA TYR A 369 -0.27 -27.11 0.96
C TYR A 369 1.17 -26.97 0.42
N GLY A 370 2.16 -26.80 1.30
CA GLY A 370 3.59 -27.10 1.13
C GLY A 370 4.40 -26.51 -0.06
N LEU A 371 3.77 -25.95 -1.09
CA LEU A 371 4.36 -25.45 -2.34
C LEU A 371 4.18 -23.93 -2.49
N PHE A 372 3.13 -23.38 -1.85
CA PHE A 372 2.86 -21.95 -1.80
C PHE A 372 3.14 -21.41 -0.39
N GLY A 373 4.40 -21.06 -0.15
CA GLY A 373 4.88 -20.60 1.15
C GLY A 373 5.12 -21.78 2.11
N ASN A 374 6.36 -21.97 2.54
CA ASN A 374 6.78 -23.01 3.49
C ASN A 374 6.24 -22.79 4.92
N ARG A 375 5.09 -22.13 5.09
CA ARG A 375 4.63 -21.70 6.42
C ARG A 375 3.12 -21.83 6.60
N VAL A 376 2.77 -22.34 7.78
CA VAL A 376 1.42 -22.26 8.37
C VAL A 376 1.00 -20.79 8.44
N ALA A 377 -0.28 -20.52 8.15
CA ALA A 377 -0.85 -19.19 8.26
C ALA A 377 -0.55 -18.59 9.64
N ASP A 378 -0.19 -17.31 9.68
CA ASP A 378 -0.08 -16.61 10.95
C ASP A 378 -1.46 -16.22 11.49
N ALA A 379 -1.55 -15.95 12.79
CA ALA A 379 -2.82 -15.63 13.42
C ALA A 379 -3.48 -14.35 12.83
N GLY A 380 -2.71 -13.47 12.17
CA GLY A 380 -3.27 -12.32 11.47
C GLY A 380 -3.91 -12.69 10.14
N GLU A 381 -3.31 -13.63 9.39
CA GLU A 381 -3.89 -14.23 8.17
C GLU A 381 -5.19 -14.97 8.48
N ASP A 382 -5.24 -15.80 9.53
CA ASP A 382 -6.45 -16.53 9.90
C ASP A 382 -7.60 -15.58 10.26
N ARG A 383 -7.30 -14.53 11.03
CA ARG A 383 -8.27 -13.48 11.36
C ARG A 383 -8.75 -12.71 10.14
N LEU A 384 -7.86 -12.38 9.19
CA LEU A 384 -8.24 -11.72 7.94
C LEU A 384 -9.27 -12.56 7.16
N ILE A 385 -9.03 -13.86 7.02
CA ILE A 385 -9.98 -14.75 6.32
C ILE A 385 -11.30 -14.84 7.07
N ASN A 386 -11.27 -14.98 8.41
CA ASN A 386 -12.48 -14.97 9.21
C ASN A 386 -13.27 -13.66 9.04
N LEU A 387 -12.60 -12.50 9.08
CA LEU A 387 -13.23 -11.19 8.88
C LEU A 387 -13.93 -11.09 7.52
N ILE A 388 -13.30 -11.57 6.44
CA ILE A 388 -13.91 -11.59 5.09
C ILE A 388 -15.19 -12.45 5.08
N VAL A 389 -15.15 -13.63 5.71
CA VAL A 389 -16.32 -14.52 5.80
C VAL A 389 -17.44 -13.88 6.62
N GLN A 390 -17.14 -13.32 7.79
CA GLN A 390 -18.16 -12.69 8.63
C GLN A 390 -18.71 -11.40 8.00
N ARG A 391 -17.88 -10.64 7.28
CA ARG A 391 -18.31 -9.47 6.51
C ARG A 391 -19.36 -9.85 5.49
N ASN A 392 -19.16 -10.94 4.73
CA ASN A 392 -20.13 -11.38 3.73
C ASN A 392 -21.45 -11.85 4.37
N ARG A 393 -21.38 -12.60 5.48
CA ARG A 393 -22.57 -13.01 6.24
C ARG A 393 -23.34 -11.82 6.81
N LEU A 394 -22.62 -10.81 7.30
CA LEU A 394 -23.21 -9.58 7.79
C LEU A 394 -23.90 -8.83 6.65
N ALA A 395 -23.23 -8.63 5.51
CA ALA A 395 -23.81 -7.95 4.35
C ALA A 395 -25.13 -8.61 3.90
N GLU A 396 -25.13 -9.93 3.70
CA GLU A 396 -26.32 -10.70 3.34
C GLU A 396 -27.48 -10.51 4.34
N ALA A 397 -27.17 -10.54 5.64
CA ALA A 397 -28.17 -10.33 6.68
C ALA A 397 -28.69 -8.88 6.72
N LEU A 398 -27.82 -7.87 6.52
CA LEU A 398 -28.23 -6.47 6.50
C LEU A 398 -29.05 -6.11 5.27
N ASP A 399 -28.82 -6.79 4.15
CA ASP A 399 -29.60 -6.63 2.93
C ASP A 399 -31.02 -7.20 3.13
N CYS A 400 -31.15 -8.38 3.76
CA CYS A 400 -32.44 -8.91 4.17
C CYS A 400 -33.17 -8.01 5.19
N LEU A 401 -32.42 -7.30 6.04
CA LEU A 401 -32.99 -6.38 7.03
C LEU A 401 -33.56 -5.11 6.37
N ALA A 402 -32.92 -4.63 5.31
CA ALA A 402 -33.28 -3.40 4.61
C ALA A 402 -34.67 -3.48 3.94
N ASP A 403 -35.09 -4.67 3.51
CA ASP A 403 -36.40 -4.89 2.88
C ASP A 403 -37.59 -4.78 3.86
N CYS A 404 -37.33 -4.58 5.17
CA CYS A 404 -38.36 -4.62 6.22
C CYS A 404 -38.63 -3.26 6.89
N GLU A 405 -39.80 -2.68 6.60
CA GLU A 405 -40.49 -1.57 7.32
C GLU A 405 -39.72 -0.26 7.65
N CYS A 406 -40.32 0.85 7.23
CA CYS A 406 -39.78 2.22 7.33
C CYS A 406 -40.24 2.96 8.61
N SER A 407 -39.82 2.52 9.80
CA SER A 407 -39.94 3.36 11.01
C SER A 407 -38.66 4.18 11.23
N GLY A 408 -38.74 5.36 11.86
CA GLY A 408 -37.55 6.20 12.10
C GLY A 408 -36.46 5.52 12.93
N ASN A 409 -36.86 4.70 13.91
CA ASN A 409 -35.91 3.90 14.70
C ASN A 409 -35.29 2.77 13.85
N ALA A 410 -36.06 2.16 12.95
CA ALA A 410 -35.55 1.14 12.02
C ALA A 410 -34.52 1.73 11.05
N ALA A 411 -34.75 2.94 10.52
CA ALA A 411 -33.81 3.63 9.63
C ALA A 411 -32.48 3.94 10.34
N LEU A 412 -32.53 4.51 11.55
CA LEU A 412 -31.31 4.77 12.34
C LEU A 412 -30.53 3.47 12.63
N CYS A 413 -31.23 2.39 12.98
CA CYS A 413 -30.62 1.09 13.21
C CYS A 413 -29.94 0.54 11.95
N GLN A 414 -30.59 0.65 10.79
CA GLN A 414 -30.00 0.24 9.51
C GLN A 414 -28.74 1.06 9.21
N ILE A 415 -28.80 2.39 9.38
CA ILE A 415 -27.67 3.30 9.15
C ILE A 415 -26.46 2.94 10.02
N VAL A 416 -26.67 2.67 11.30
CA VAL A 416 -25.58 2.27 12.21
C VAL A 416 -25.02 0.90 11.81
N LEU A 417 -25.87 -0.08 11.47
CA LEU A 417 -25.42 -1.39 11.03
C LEU A 417 -24.62 -1.34 9.72
N ASP A 418 -25.05 -0.53 8.75
CA ASP A 418 -24.35 -0.30 7.50
C ASP A 418 -23.00 0.40 7.72
N LYS A 419 -22.93 1.32 8.69
CA LYS A 419 -21.66 1.89 9.14
C LYS A 419 -20.72 0.80 9.67
N LEU A 420 -21.21 -0.13 10.49
CA LEU A 420 -20.38 -1.23 11.02
C LEU A 420 -19.90 -2.18 9.92
N LEU A 421 -20.71 -2.42 8.88
CA LEU A 421 -20.28 -3.15 7.68
C LEU A 421 -19.14 -2.42 6.96
N TYR A 422 -19.30 -1.11 6.72
CA TYR A 422 -18.27 -0.25 6.13
C TYR A 422 -16.97 -0.24 6.97
N ASP A 423 -17.08 -0.16 8.30
CA ASP A 423 -15.95 -0.20 9.22
C ASP A 423 -15.23 -1.57 9.20
N THR A 424 -15.97 -2.65 8.95
CA THR A 424 -15.41 -3.98 8.74
C THR A 424 -14.58 -4.03 7.45
N ASP A 425 -15.04 -3.37 6.37
CA ASP A 425 -14.25 -3.26 5.14
C ASP A 425 -12.95 -2.47 5.31
N ARG A 426 -12.93 -1.46 6.18
CA ARG A 426 -11.71 -0.73 6.57
C ARG A 426 -10.78 -1.58 7.42
N SER A 427 -11.35 -2.40 8.29
CA SER A 427 -10.58 -3.37 9.06
C SER A 427 -9.90 -4.41 8.16
N ILE A 428 -10.58 -4.91 7.14
CA ILE A 428 -10.02 -5.83 6.15
C ILE A 428 -8.81 -5.20 5.44
N ASP A 429 -8.90 -3.92 5.01
CA ASP A 429 -7.75 -3.22 4.42
C ASP A 429 -6.55 -3.15 5.35
N LEU A 430 -6.77 -2.79 6.62
CA LEU A 430 -5.71 -2.70 7.62
C LEU A 430 -5.06 -4.06 7.85
N TYR A 431 -5.86 -5.13 7.91
CA TYR A 431 -5.36 -6.50 8.03
C TYR A 431 -4.57 -6.93 6.79
N CYS A 432 -4.97 -6.55 5.58
CA CYS A 432 -4.21 -6.80 4.36
C CYS A 432 -2.83 -6.11 4.38
N TYR A 433 -2.73 -4.94 5.01
CA TYR A 433 -1.47 -4.19 5.17
C TYR A 433 -0.59 -4.69 6.33
N GLY A 434 -1.16 -5.44 7.28
CA GLY A 434 -0.46 -5.91 8.47
C GLY A 434 0.73 -6.84 8.17
N GLN A 435 1.86 -6.61 8.86
CA GLN A 435 3.13 -7.35 8.68
C GLN A 435 3.39 -8.44 9.71
N GLN A 436 2.86 -8.24 10.90
CA GLN A 436 3.01 -9.13 12.04
C GLN A 436 1.64 -9.40 12.64
N PRO A 437 1.45 -10.51 13.35
CA PRO A 437 0.21 -10.74 14.08
C PRO A 437 -0.01 -9.59 15.08
N PHE A 438 -1.09 -8.84 14.90
CA PHE A 438 -1.49 -7.73 15.79
C PHE A 438 -0.51 -6.54 15.83
N GLY A 439 0.00 -6.14 14.67
CA GLY A 439 0.80 -4.91 14.52
C GLY A 439 -0.04 -3.63 14.55
N ILE A 440 0.59 -2.49 14.24
CA ILE A 440 -0.07 -1.18 14.24
C ILE A 440 -1.35 -1.17 13.37
N PRO A 441 -1.37 -1.74 12.14
CA PRO A 441 -2.60 -1.77 11.34
C PRO A 441 -3.75 -2.52 12.02
N GLU A 442 -3.49 -3.70 12.59
CA GLU A 442 -4.51 -4.48 13.30
C GLU A 442 -4.94 -3.83 14.61
N GLN A 443 -4.03 -3.15 15.30
CA GLN A 443 -4.33 -2.35 16.49
C GLN A 443 -5.26 -1.19 16.16
N ARG A 444 -5.03 -0.49 15.04
CA ARG A 444 -5.97 0.53 14.52
C ARG A 444 -7.32 -0.10 14.20
N ALA A 445 -7.32 -1.28 13.57
CA ALA A 445 -8.56 -1.99 13.23
C ALA A 445 -9.39 -2.37 14.47
N SER A 446 -8.77 -2.57 15.64
CA SER A 446 -9.49 -2.82 16.89
C SER A 446 -10.41 -1.67 17.32
N ALA A 447 -10.19 -0.44 16.86
CA ALA A 447 -11.11 0.68 17.10
C ALA A 447 -12.50 0.39 16.53
N TYR A 448 -12.58 -0.25 15.36
CA TYR A 448 -13.84 -0.68 14.75
C TYR A 448 -14.51 -1.81 15.56
N GLY A 449 -13.71 -2.71 16.16
CA GLY A 449 -14.21 -3.73 17.08
C GLY A 449 -14.84 -3.14 18.34
N LEU A 450 -14.29 -2.03 18.86
CA LEU A 450 -14.87 -1.29 20.00
C LEU A 450 -16.22 -0.66 19.65
N LEU A 451 -16.39 -0.14 18.43
CA LEU A 451 -17.68 0.41 17.98
C LEU A 451 -18.77 -0.66 17.97
N ILE A 452 -18.45 -1.85 17.45
CA ILE A 452 -19.38 -2.99 17.48
C ILE A 452 -19.71 -3.38 18.93
N GLU A 453 -18.70 -3.40 19.81
CA GLU A 453 -18.90 -3.73 21.23
C GLU A 453 -19.84 -2.75 21.93
N VAL A 454 -19.65 -1.44 21.80
CA VAL A 454 -20.49 -0.45 22.50
C VAL A 454 -21.90 -0.37 21.91
N PHE A 455 -22.07 -0.71 20.63
CA PHE A 455 -23.37 -0.83 20.00
C PHE A 455 -24.12 -2.09 20.45
N ALA A 456 -23.41 -3.21 20.57
CA ALA A 456 -23.98 -4.50 20.98
C ALA A 456 -24.22 -4.59 22.50
N HIS A 457 -23.35 -4.00 23.31
CA HIS A 457 -23.33 -4.10 24.77
C HIS A 457 -23.14 -2.71 25.43
N PRO A 458 -24.09 -1.77 25.23
CA PRO A 458 -24.03 -0.46 25.89
C PRO A 458 -24.12 -0.60 27.41
N ALA A 459 -23.46 0.29 28.16
CA ALA A 459 -23.59 0.33 29.62
C ALA A 459 -24.98 0.86 30.04
N ALA A 460 -25.36 0.54 31.26
CA ALA A 460 -26.57 1.06 31.86
C ALA A 460 -26.55 2.59 31.88
N GLY A 461 -27.62 3.22 31.36
CA GLY A 461 -27.76 4.67 31.28
C GLY A 461 -27.15 5.33 30.05
N GLU A 462 -26.43 4.61 29.19
CA GLU A 462 -25.96 5.17 27.91
C GLU A 462 -27.14 5.35 26.94
N ALA A 463 -27.23 6.55 26.34
CA ALA A 463 -28.23 6.93 25.34
C ALA A 463 -27.87 6.43 23.93
N GLY A 464 -28.80 6.60 22.99
CA GLY A 464 -28.62 6.29 21.58
C GLY A 464 -28.98 4.88 21.14
N PRO A 465 -28.74 4.55 19.85
CA PRO A 465 -29.16 3.29 19.27
C PRO A 465 -28.40 2.12 19.89
N LYS A 466 -29.11 1.00 20.07
CA LYS A 466 -28.61 -0.24 20.69
C LYS A 466 -29.03 -1.42 19.86
N LEU A 467 -28.13 -2.40 19.69
CA LEU A 467 -28.40 -3.59 18.88
C LEU A 467 -29.64 -4.34 19.34
N GLY A 468 -29.85 -4.45 20.66
CA GLY A 468 -31.02 -5.11 21.23
C GLY A 468 -32.34 -4.48 20.75
N ASP A 469 -32.43 -3.15 20.80
CA ASP A 469 -33.62 -2.40 20.39
C ASP A 469 -33.83 -2.49 18.87
N CYS A 470 -32.74 -2.40 18.11
CA CYS A 470 -32.75 -2.51 16.65
C CYS A 470 -33.28 -3.86 16.13
N LEU A 471 -33.07 -4.93 16.90
CA LEU A 471 -33.42 -6.28 16.51
C LEU A 471 -34.68 -6.81 17.22
N ALA A 472 -35.22 -6.09 18.20
CA ALA A 472 -36.31 -6.57 19.06
C ALA A 472 -37.60 -6.92 18.29
N GLN A 473 -37.86 -6.25 17.17
CA GLN A 473 -39.05 -6.41 16.34
C GLN A 473 -38.79 -7.19 15.04
N ARG A 474 -37.59 -7.77 14.89
CA ARG A 474 -37.16 -8.44 13.66
C ARG A 474 -37.30 -9.95 13.79
N ASP A 475 -37.24 -10.63 12.65
CA ASP A 475 -37.20 -12.09 12.59
C ASP A 475 -36.07 -12.61 13.52
N PRO A 476 -36.38 -13.51 14.47
CA PRO A 476 -35.40 -13.99 15.44
C PRO A 476 -34.16 -14.63 14.81
N GLU A 477 -34.33 -15.31 13.68
CA GLU A 477 -33.22 -15.98 12.99
C GLU A 477 -32.33 -14.97 12.27
N LEU A 478 -32.91 -13.96 11.60
CA LEU A 478 -32.16 -12.82 11.05
C LEU A 478 -31.41 -12.05 12.16
N ALA A 479 -32.08 -11.73 13.26
CA ALA A 479 -31.49 -11.04 14.40
C ALA A 479 -30.31 -11.83 15.00
N ARG A 480 -30.44 -13.16 15.09
CA ARG A 480 -29.36 -14.06 15.52
C ARG A 480 -28.17 -14.02 14.56
N ARG A 481 -28.40 -14.12 13.25
CA ARG A 481 -27.33 -14.05 12.22
C ARG A 481 -26.53 -12.74 12.29
N ILE A 482 -27.21 -11.61 12.46
CA ILE A 482 -26.56 -10.30 12.62
C ILE A 482 -25.71 -10.28 13.90
N ARG A 483 -26.28 -10.72 15.02
CA ARG A 483 -25.58 -10.75 16.32
C ARG A 483 -24.36 -11.65 16.29
N ASP A 484 -24.48 -12.84 15.73
CA ASP A 484 -23.39 -13.82 15.62
C ASP A 484 -22.26 -13.28 14.76
N SER A 485 -22.59 -12.64 13.63
CA SER A 485 -21.60 -12.02 12.73
C SER A 485 -20.88 -10.86 13.41
N LEU A 486 -21.61 -9.94 14.05
CA LEU A 486 -21.01 -8.82 14.80
C LEU A 486 -20.14 -9.31 15.98
N HIS A 487 -20.59 -10.33 16.72
CA HIS A 487 -19.81 -10.93 17.79
C HIS A 487 -18.53 -11.59 17.26
N ALA A 488 -18.60 -12.31 16.14
CA ALA A 488 -17.44 -12.93 15.51
C ALA A 488 -16.45 -11.87 14.99
N ILE A 489 -16.93 -10.77 14.40
CA ILE A 489 -16.09 -9.65 13.95
C ILE A 489 -15.44 -8.95 15.14
N ALA A 490 -16.18 -8.63 16.20
CA ALA A 490 -15.64 -7.90 17.35
C ALA A 490 -14.88 -8.79 18.35
N GLY A 491 -14.94 -10.11 18.20
CA GLY A 491 -14.47 -11.09 19.17
C GLY A 491 -12.97 -11.38 19.12
N PRO A 492 -12.53 -12.42 19.86
CA PRO A 492 -11.12 -12.84 19.95
C PRO A 492 -10.55 -13.36 18.62
N ASP A 493 -11.40 -13.90 17.74
CA ASP A 493 -11.00 -14.37 16.41
C ASP A 493 -11.19 -13.29 15.33
N GLY A 494 -11.46 -12.05 15.74
CA GLY A 494 -11.68 -10.90 14.86
C GLY A 494 -10.85 -9.69 15.30
N LEU A 495 -11.51 -8.56 15.52
CA LEU A 495 -10.86 -7.27 15.73
C LEU A 495 -10.27 -7.06 17.13
N ARG A 496 -10.62 -7.91 18.12
CA ARG A 496 -10.11 -7.81 19.49
C ARG A 496 -9.49 -9.14 19.95
N PRO A 497 -8.36 -9.56 19.35
CA PRO A 497 -7.70 -10.80 19.74
C PRO A 497 -7.17 -10.75 21.17
N PRO A 498 -6.75 -11.87 21.77
CA PRO A 498 -6.20 -11.88 23.13
C PRO A 498 -5.09 -10.83 23.36
N ALA A 499 -4.29 -10.55 22.32
CA ALA A 499 -3.27 -9.50 22.34
C ALA A 499 -3.83 -8.09 22.61
N PHE A 500 -5.06 -7.79 22.20
CA PHE A 500 -5.76 -6.54 22.52
C PHE A 500 -5.81 -6.31 24.02
N HIS A 501 -6.24 -7.32 24.79
CA HIS A 501 -6.31 -7.22 26.24
C HIS A 501 -4.92 -7.07 26.87
N THR A 502 -3.89 -7.70 26.29
CA THR A 502 -2.52 -7.54 26.78
C THR A 502 -1.99 -6.12 26.59
N GLU A 503 -2.32 -5.45 25.48
CA GLU A 503 -1.92 -4.05 25.26
C GLU A 503 -2.65 -3.10 26.21
N PHE A 504 -3.94 -3.33 26.47
CA PHE A 504 -4.71 -2.56 27.47
C PHE A 504 -4.18 -2.75 28.91
N ALA A 505 -3.67 -3.94 29.23
CA ALA A 505 -3.12 -4.24 30.55
C ALA A 505 -1.67 -3.72 30.72
N HIS A 506 -0.95 -3.44 29.65
CA HIS A 506 0.47 -3.11 29.71
C HIS A 506 0.73 -1.66 30.16
N PRO A 507 1.37 -1.40 31.32
CA PRO A 507 1.47 -0.05 31.89
C PRO A 507 2.12 0.99 30.98
N GLN A 508 3.16 0.61 30.24
CA GLN A 508 3.92 1.53 29.39
C GLN A 508 3.33 1.70 27.98
N ARG A 509 2.55 0.72 27.49
CA ARG A 509 2.07 0.68 26.10
C ARG A 509 0.60 1.08 25.98
N ARG A 510 -0.15 0.96 27.08
CA ARG A 510 -1.56 1.33 27.16
C ARG A 510 -1.83 2.75 26.64
N ALA A 511 -1.06 3.75 27.06
CA ALA A 511 -1.31 5.13 26.63
C ALA A 511 -1.13 5.31 25.12
N ALA A 512 -0.08 4.73 24.54
CA ALA A 512 0.17 4.76 23.10
C ALA A 512 -0.93 4.01 22.32
N PHE A 513 -1.34 2.84 22.81
CA PHE A 513 -2.40 2.06 22.19
C PHE A 513 -3.77 2.75 22.27
N GLN A 514 -4.12 3.31 23.43
CA GLN A 514 -5.34 4.10 23.59
C GLN A 514 -5.33 5.37 22.72
N GLY A 515 -4.17 6.04 22.60
CA GLY A 515 -3.99 7.18 21.70
C GLY A 515 -4.23 6.80 20.23
N LEU A 516 -3.77 5.63 19.80
CA LEU A 516 -4.00 5.10 18.46
C LEU A 516 -5.48 4.81 18.20
N LEU A 517 -6.17 4.16 19.14
CA LEU A 517 -7.61 3.87 19.02
C LEU A 517 -8.43 5.18 19.00
N HIS A 518 -8.08 6.13 19.86
CA HIS A 518 -8.71 7.44 19.91
C HIS A 518 -8.55 8.19 18.59
N GLN A 519 -7.36 8.17 17.99
CA GLN A 519 -7.09 8.77 16.69
C GLN A 519 -8.00 8.19 15.60
N GLU A 520 -8.16 6.86 15.54
CA GLU A 520 -9.04 6.21 14.56
C GLU A 520 -10.51 6.58 14.75
N LEU A 521 -11.00 6.59 15.98
CA LEU A 521 -12.38 6.96 16.29
C LEU A 521 -12.67 8.43 15.95
N CYS A 522 -11.72 9.32 16.23
CA CYS A 522 -11.85 10.73 15.86
C CYS A 522 -11.80 10.96 14.35
N GLN A 523 -10.95 10.23 13.61
CA GLN A 523 -10.96 10.30 12.15
C GLN A 523 -12.31 9.87 11.57
N GLN A 524 -12.97 8.87 12.17
CA GLN A 524 -14.32 8.49 11.76
C GLN A 524 -15.32 9.58 12.07
N ARG A 525 -15.33 10.11 13.31
CA ARG A 525 -16.25 11.17 13.72
C ARG A 525 -16.18 12.37 12.77
N ASN A 526 -14.96 12.83 12.48
CA ASN A 526 -14.74 13.97 11.57
C ASN A 526 -15.20 13.65 10.13
N ARG A 527 -15.07 12.40 9.67
CA ARG A 527 -15.54 11.98 8.36
C ARG A 527 -17.07 11.99 8.27
N GLU A 528 -17.78 11.51 9.30
CA GLU A 528 -19.25 11.59 9.35
C GLU A 528 -19.73 13.04 9.27
N GLU A 529 -19.08 13.93 10.01
CA GLU A 529 -19.41 15.35 10.06
C GLU A 529 -19.23 16.01 8.69
N GLN A 530 -18.16 15.65 7.96
CA GLN A 530 -17.94 16.14 6.59
C GLN A 530 -18.98 15.60 5.59
N TRP A 531 -19.45 14.37 5.77
CA TRP A 531 -20.45 13.77 4.87
C TRP A 531 -21.87 14.28 5.09
N ARG A 532 -22.13 14.90 6.24
CA ARG A 532 -23.44 15.47 6.56
C ARG A 532 -23.97 16.41 5.50
N SER A 533 -23.17 17.39 5.07
CA SER A 533 -23.58 18.35 4.05
C SER A 533 -23.88 17.67 2.71
N MET A 534 -23.13 16.64 2.34
CA MET A 534 -23.35 15.87 1.11
C MET A 534 -24.68 15.10 1.17
N VAL A 535 -24.97 14.46 2.29
CA VAL A 535 -26.23 13.70 2.47
C VAL A 535 -27.44 14.65 2.52
N GLU A 536 -27.30 15.82 3.15
CA GLU A 536 -28.33 16.87 3.18
C GLU A 536 -28.72 17.38 1.78
N THR A 537 -27.80 17.32 0.80
CA THR A 537 -28.09 17.70 -0.59
C THR A 537 -28.81 16.61 -1.38
N MET A 538 -28.65 15.34 -1.02
CA MET A 538 -29.08 14.20 -1.85
C MET A 538 -30.29 13.45 -1.29
N ALA A 539 -30.54 13.52 0.02
CA ALA A 539 -31.62 12.81 0.68
C ALA A 539 -32.71 13.79 1.16
N PRO A 540 -33.99 13.37 1.16
CA PRO A 540 -35.03 14.13 1.83
C PRO A 540 -34.86 14.04 3.36
N ASN A 541 -35.22 15.10 4.08
CA ASN A 541 -35.12 15.14 5.55
C ASN A 541 -36.31 14.43 6.24
N CYS A 542 -36.57 13.17 5.89
CA CYS A 542 -37.74 12.43 6.39
C CYS A 542 -37.63 12.04 7.87
N HIS A 543 -36.40 11.90 8.40
CA HIS A 543 -36.14 11.42 9.77
C HIS A 543 -35.40 12.42 10.67
N GLY A 544 -35.13 13.63 10.17
CA GLY A 544 -34.31 14.63 10.89
C GLY A 544 -32.83 14.26 10.82
N PHE A 545 -32.05 14.96 9.99
CA PHE A 545 -30.60 14.73 9.90
C PHE A 545 -29.90 14.80 11.25
N GLU A 546 -30.32 15.71 12.15
CA GLU A 546 -29.79 15.78 13.52
C GLU A 546 -29.95 14.44 14.24
N THR A 547 -31.16 13.86 14.29
CA THR A 547 -31.41 12.58 14.95
C THR A 547 -30.52 11.45 14.42
N VAL A 548 -30.29 11.44 13.10
CA VAL A 548 -29.49 10.42 12.43
C VAL A 548 -28.01 10.56 12.80
N TYR A 549 -27.47 11.76 12.68
CA TYR A 549 -26.07 12.03 12.97
C TYR A 549 -25.77 11.97 14.48
N ASP A 550 -26.68 12.46 15.32
CA ASP A 550 -26.59 12.30 16.78
C ASP A 550 -26.51 10.82 17.16
N GLY A 551 -27.36 9.97 16.58
CA GLY A 551 -27.32 8.53 16.84
C GLY A 551 -26.01 7.87 16.40
N ILE A 552 -25.43 8.30 15.27
CA ILE A 552 -24.10 7.84 14.82
C ILE A 552 -23.00 8.33 15.78
N PHE A 553 -23.01 9.61 16.12
CA PHE A 553 -22.02 10.22 17.01
C PHE A 553 -22.09 9.65 18.41
N GLU A 554 -23.27 9.35 18.95
CA GLU A 554 -23.44 8.69 20.24
C GLU A 554 -22.77 7.31 20.29
N VAL A 555 -22.76 6.54 19.19
CA VAL A 555 -22.04 5.26 19.14
C VAL A 555 -20.53 5.48 19.15
N ILE A 556 -20.04 6.48 18.41
CA ILE A 556 -18.61 6.81 18.35
C ILE A 556 -18.12 7.37 19.69
N ASP A 557 -18.86 8.32 20.27
CA ASP A 557 -18.54 8.98 21.53
C ASP A 557 -18.61 8.00 22.70
N ARG A 558 -19.51 7.00 22.65
CA ARG A 558 -19.48 5.86 23.57
C ARG A 558 -18.15 5.10 23.48
N ALA A 559 -17.70 4.75 22.28
CA ALA A 559 -16.43 4.05 22.10
C ALA A 559 -15.23 4.88 22.59
N ILE A 560 -15.21 6.19 22.30
CA ILE A 560 -14.19 7.12 22.83
C ILE A 560 -14.25 7.14 24.37
N GLY A 561 -15.44 7.21 24.95
CA GLY A 561 -15.65 7.16 26.39
C GLY A 561 -15.09 5.89 27.06
N ARG A 562 -15.11 4.75 26.36
CA ARG A 562 -14.55 3.47 26.86
C ARG A 562 -13.03 3.40 26.87
N LEU A 563 -12.33 4.31 26.17
CA LEU A 563 -10.86 4.39 26.23
C LEU A 563 -10.37 4.92 27.59
N GLY A 564 -11.25 5.51 28.41
CA GLY A 564 -10.95 5.95 29.77
C GLY A 564 -10.27 7.33 29.83
N ALA A 565 -9.88 7.76 31.03
CA ALA A 565 -9.44 9.14 31.32
C ALA A 565 -8.12 9.58 30.65
N LEU A 566 -7.35 8.63 30.10
CA LEU A 566 -6.08 8.93 29.43
C LEU A 566 -6.25 9.43 28.00
N ALA A 567 -7.40 9.15 27.36
CA ALA A 567 -7.74 9.69 26.06
C ALA A 567 -8.53 11.00 26.25
N PRO A 568 -8.22 12.07 25.49
CA PRO A 568 -9.10 13.24 25.43
C PRO A 568 -10.52 12.79 25.06
N ARG A 569 -11.54 13.41 25.65
CA ARG A 569 -12.93 13.14 25.23
C ARG A 569 -13.30 13.88 23.95
N ALA A 570 -12.60 14.97 23.65
CA ALA A 570 -12.86 15.79 22.48
C ALA A 570 -11.90 15.42 21.36
N CYS A 571 -12.45 15.24 20.16
CA CYS A 571 -11.65 15.10 18.97
C CYS A 571 -11.02 16.44 18.58
N PRO A 572 -9.74 16.46 18.17
CA PRO A 572 -9.10 17.68 17.71
C PRO A 572 -9.78 18.20 16.44
N PRO A 573 -9.85 19.54 16.26
CA PRO A 573 -10.37 20.13 15.03
C PRO A 573 -9.49 19.71 13.84
N THR A 574 -10.10 19.64 12.65
CA THR A 574 -9.39 19.31 11.40
C THR A 574 -8.54 20.45 10.86
N ASP A 575 -8.66 21.64 11.43
CA ASP A 575 -7.95 22.83 10.98
C ASP A 575 -6.46 22.71 11.27
N ILE A 576 -5.64 23.07 10.27
CA ILE A 576 -4.19 23.16 10.44
C ILE A 576 -3.92 24.33 11.39
N LEU A 577 -3.63 24.02 12.64
CA LEU A 577 -3.09 24.99 13.58
C LEU A 577 -1.68 25.35 13.10
N LEU A 578 -1.59 26.43 12.32
CA LEU A 578 -0.31 27.03 12.01
C LEU A 578 0.30 27.49 13.33
N PRO A 579 1.54 27.09 13.66
CA PRO A 579 2.22 27.60 14.84
C PRO A 579 2.24 29.13 14.74
N PRO A 580 1.81 29.84 15.81
CA PRO A 580 1.58 31.28 15.74
C PRO A 580 2.87 32.07 15.43
N HIS A 581 4.04 31.49 15.72
CA HIS A 581 5.34 32.07 15.44
C HIS A 581 6.38 31.03 14.97
N PRO A 582 7.37 31.45 14.15
CA PRO A 582 8.46 30.59 13.66
C PRO A 582 9.28 29.90 14.77
N ASP A 583 9.37 30.55 15.94
CA ASP A 583 10.16 30.05 17.07
C ASP A 583 9.57 28.78 17.70
N VAL A 584 8.24 28.64 17.64
CA VAL A 584 7.52 27.43 18.08
C VAL A 584 7.75 26.27 17.10
N SER A 585 7.84 26.57 15.79
CA SER A 585 8.15 25.58 14.75
C SER A 585 9.57 25.02 14.86
N LEU A 586 10.51 25.79 15.43
CA LEU A 586 11.91 25.40 15.63
C LEU A 586 12.16 24.68 16.97
N GLY A 587 11.11 24.35 17.72
CA GLY A 587 11.24 23.62 18.99
C GLY A 587 11.93 24.41 20.11
N ARG A 588 12.18 25.71 19.92
CA ARG A 588 12.64 26.59 21.00
C ARG A 588 11.43 27.03 21.81
N SER A 589 10.92 26.10 22.62
CA SER A 589 10.14 26.50 23.78
C SER A 589 11.04 27.38 24.62
N SER A 590 10.71 28.66 24.69
CA SER A 590 11.27 29.63 25.63
C SER A 590 11.26 29.03 27.03
N LEU A 591 12.43 28.60 27.49
CA LEU A 591 12.74 28.59 28.90
C LEU A 591 12.80 30.07 29.33
N ILE A 592 12.01 30.38 30.34
CA ILE A 592 12.02 31.63 31.11
C ILE A 592 13.43 31.96 31.55
#